data_AF-A0A2E3RW33-F1
#
_entry.id   AF-A0A2E3RW33-F1
#
_cell.length_a   1.000
_cell.length_b   1.000
_cell.length_c   1.000
_cell.angle_alpha   90.00
_cell.angle_beta   90.00
_cell.angle_gamma   90.00
#
_symmetry.space_group_name_H-M   'P 1'
#
loop_
_entity.id
_entity.type
_entity.pdbx_description
1 polymer ?
#
loop_
_entity_poly.entity_id
_entity_poly.type
_entity_poly.pdbx_seq_one_letter_code
_entity_poly.pdbx_strand_id
1 'polypeptide(L)'
;MIENFNGIFFLVTHILVLIMISFYLIRIIFAPSGIAEEFGVDKSGIYITRILGTFVAPLFIIGVYIIFRDGGPTGCWIWYVTLATTSILQLSYESSFYFKKIDTAIGAKNKLLDVIVSAIFTIISVVLILGLSDKIYL
;
A
#
# COMPACT_ATOMS: atom_id res chain seq x y z
N MET A 1 -3.69 12.50 20.10
CA MET A 1 -3.21 11.65 18.98
C MET A 1 -3.34 10.16 19.30
N ILE A 2 -2.65 9.62 20.31
CA ILE A 2 -2.71 8.18 20.65
C ILE A 2 -4.14 7.69 20.91
N GLU A 3 -4.91 8.42 21.71
CA GLU A 3 -6.32 8.08 22.01
C GLU A 3 -7.23 8.15 20.77
N ASN A 4 -6.91 9.03 19.81
CA ASN A 4 -7.65 9.12 18.55
C ASN A 4 -7.50 7.83 17.73
N PHE A 5 -6.43 7.07 17.93
CA PHE A 5 -6.17 5.80 17.25
C PHE A 5 -6.53 4.58 18.11
N ASN A 6 -7.37 4.67 19.15
CA ASN A 6 -7.61 3.52 20.06
C ASN A 6 -6.33 2.96 20.69
N GLY A 7 -5.34 3.82 20.93
CA GLY A 7 -4.10 3.46 21.61
C GLY A 7 -2.89 3.38 20.69
N ILE A 8 -1.73 3.13 21.31
CA ILE A 8 -0.43 3.22 20.65
C ILE A 8 -0.25 2.15 19.58
N PHE A 9 -0.85 0.97 19.77
CA PHE A 9 -0.73 -0.16 18.85
C PHE A 9 -1.21 0.21 17.43
N PHE A 10 -2.41 0.78 17.31
CA PHE A 10 -2.95 1.15 15.99
C PHE A 10 -2.29 2.40 15.42
N LEU A 11 -1.86 3.35 16.25
CA LEU A 11 -1.07 4.49 15.77
C LEU A 11 0.25 4.02 15.13
N VAL A 12 0.99 3.13 15.80
CA VAL A 12 2.22 2.54 15.27
C VAL A 12 1.93 1.72 14.01
N THR A 13 0.85 0.95 14.01
CA THR A 13 0.45 0.14 12.85
C THR A 13 0.12 1.02 11.64
N HIS A 14 -0.57 2.15 11.84
CA HIS A 14 -0.81 3.15 10.79
C HIS A 14 0.50 3.76 10.26
N ILE A 15 1.43 4.10 11.15
CA ILE A 15 2.75 4.62 10.75
C ILE A 15 3.54 3.57 9.93
N LEU A 16 3.47 2.29 10.31
CA LEU A 16 4.11 1.21 9.56
C LEU A 16 3.57 1.11 8.13
N VAL A 17 2.25 1.27 7.93
CA VAL A 17 1.64 1.36 6.59
C VAL A 17 2.25 2.51 5.79
N LEU A 18 2.40 3.69 6.40
CA LEU A 18 3.00 4.85 5.71
C LEU A 18 4.48 4.64 5.36
N ILE A 19 5.24 3.96 6.21
CA ILE A 19 6.63 3.59 5.93
C ILE A 19 6.69 2.66 4.71
N MET A 20 5.81 1.65 4.65
CA MET A 20 5.74 0.74 3.51
C MET A 20 5.36 1.49 2.22
N ILE A 21 4.32 2.34 2.27
CA ILE A 21 3.90 3.13 1.10
C ILE A 21 5.02 4.07 0.65
N SER A 22 5.64 4.82 1.57
CA SER A 22 6.69 5.78 1.22
C SER A 22 7.93 5.11 0.65
N PHE A 23 8.32 3.94 1.14
CA PHE A 23 9.44 3.17 0.59
C PHE A 23 9.23 2.88 -0.91
N TYR A 24 8.08 2.34 -1.29
CA TYR A 24 7.77 2.07 -2.70
C TYR A 24 7.54 3.36 -3.50
N LEU A 25 6.88 4.36 -2.92
CA LEU A 25 6.65 5.64 -3.58
C LEU A 25 7.94 6.37 -3.95
N ILE A 26 8.93 6.39 -3.04
CA ILE A 26 10.24 6.98 -3.28
C ILE A 26 10.93 6.25 -4.44
N ARG A 27 10.89 4.91 -4.46
CA ARG A 27 11.45 4.12 -5.56
C ARG A 27 10.75 4.41 -6.88
N ILE A 28 9.43 4.53 -6.90
CA ILE A 28 8.66 4.82 -8.11
C ILE A 28 9.01 6.22 -8.68
N ILE A 29 9.12 7.24 -7.83
CA ILE A 29 9.34 8.62 -8.28
C ILE A 29 10.82 8.85 -8.63
N PHE A 30 11.72 8.50 -7.71
CA PHE A 30 13.13 8.91 -7.76
C PHE A 30 14.07 7.82 -8.28
N ALA A 31 13.70 6.54 -8.20
CA ALA A 31 14.53 5.42 -8.66
C ALA A 31 13.77 4.37 -9.52
N PRO A 32 12.95 4.78 -10.51
CA PRO A 32 12.06 3.85 -11.23
C PRO A 32 12.82 2.83 -12.10
N SER A 33 14.06 3.11 -12.48
CA SER A 33 14.89 2.15 -13.23
C SER A 33 15.16 0.88 -12.42
N GLY A 34 15.33 1.00 -11.10
CA GLY A 34 15.52 -0.17 -10.23
C GLY A 34 14.24 -1.00 -10.08
N ILE A 35 13.06 -0.35 -10.13
CA ILE A 35 11.77 -1.06 -10.19
C ILE A 35 11.64 -1.78 -11.54
N ALA A 36 11.94 -1.08 -12.64
CA ALA A 36 11.85 -1.68 -13.96
C ALA A 36 12.75 -2.93 -14.10
N GLU A 37 14.00 -2.84 -13.62
CA GLU A 37 14.91 -3.99 -13.59
C GLU A 37 14.40 -5.14 -12.70
N GLU A 38 13.91 -4.82 -11.50
CA GLU A 38 13.40 -5.80 -10.55
C GLU A 38 12.22 -6.62 -11.13
N PHE A 39 11.29 -5.94 -11.81
CA PHE A 39 10.10 -6.58 -12.38
C PHE A 39 10.27 -7.02 -13.84
N GLY A 40 11.46 -6.87 -14.42
CA GLY A 40 11.73 -7.25 -15.82
C GLY A 40 10.99 -6.38 -16.85
N VAL A 41 10.71 -5.12 -16.50
CA VAL A 41 10.03 -4.14 -17.35
C VAL A 41 11.08 -3.41 -18.19
N ASP A 42 10.78 -3.22 -19.48
CA ASP A 42 11.61 -2.40 -20.37
C ASP A 42 11.71 -0.94 -19.89
N LYS A 43 12.77 -0.22 -20.28
CA LYS A 43 12.97 1.19 -19.91
C LYS A 43 11.81 2.08 -20.35
N SER A 44 11.10 1.75 -21.43
CA SER A 44 9.88 2.46 -21.84
C SER A 44 8.77 2.42 -20.79
N GLY A 45 8.74 1.38 -19.94
CA GLY A 45 7.78 1.25 -18.85
C GLY A 45 7.98 2.24 -17.70
N ILE A 46 9.15 2.89 -17.60
CA ILE A 46 9.45 3.90 -16.55
C ILE A 46 8.42 5.03 -16.52
N TYR A 47 7.92 5.45 -17.69
CA TYR A 47 6.89 6.47 -17.79
C TYR A 47 5.61 6.06 -17.05
N ILE A 48 5.10 4.85 -17.34
CA ILE A 48 3.91 4.30 -16.68
C ILE A 48 4.18 4.03 -15.20
N THR A 49 5.36 3.53 -14.83
CA THR A 49 5.73 3.35 -13.41
C THR A 49 5.61 4.66 -12.64
N ARG A 50 6.10 5.78 -13.17
CA ARG A 50 5.97 7.10 -12.54
C ARG A 50 4.53 7.58 -12.45
N ILE A 51 3.71 7.32 -13.47
CA ILE A 51 2.27 7.62 -13.42
C ILE A 51 1.60 6.83 -12.30
N LEU A 52 1.93 5.56 -12.08
CA LEU A 52 1.41 4.81 -10.93
C LEU A 52 1.76 5.51 -9.60
N GLY A 53 2.95 6.10 -9.52
CA GLY A 53 3.36 6.93 -8.38
C GLY A 53 2.43 8.10 -8.08
N THR A 54 1.81 8.71 -9.10
CA THR A 54 0.87 9.83 -8.89
C THR A 54 -0.46 9.38 -8.29
N PHE A 55 -0.84 8.11 -8.43
CA PHE A 55 -2.01 7.52 -7.75
C PHE A 55 -1.68 7.07 -6.32
N VAL A 56 -0.44 6.66 -6.06
CA VAL A 56 0.03 6.23 -4.74
C VAL A 56 0.36 7.42 -3.83
N ALA A 57 0.88 8.52 -4.38
CA ALA A 57 1.26 9.70 -3.59
C ALA A 57 0.11 10.29 -2.74
N PRO A 58 -1.13 10.44 -3.26
CA PRO A 58 -2.26 10.88 -2.45
C PRO A 58 -2.55 9.97 -1.26
N LEU A 59 -2.40 8.64 -1.41
CA LEU A 59 -2.60 7.70 -0.28
C LEU A 59 -1.60 7.96 0.84
N PHE A 60 -0.33 8.22 0.49
CA PHE A 60 0.69 8.60 1.47
C PHE A 60 0.38 9.95 2.13
N ILE A 61 0.12 10.99 1.33
CA ILE A 61 -0.11 12.36 1.83
C ILE A 61 -1.33 12.41 2.75
N ILE A 62 -2.45 11.82 2.34
CA ILE A 62 -3.68 11.75 3.14
C ILE A 62 -3.43 10.93 4.41
N GLY A 63 -2.69 9.83 4.30
CA GLY A 63 -2.34 8.99 5.45
C GLY A 63 -1.50 9.71 6.51
N VAL A 64 -0.54 10.53 6.08
CA VAL A 64 0.23 11.42 6.96
C VAL A 64 -0.70 12.48 7.58
N TYR A 65 -1.57 13.11 6.78
CA TYR A 65 -2.54 14.09 7.27
C TYR A 65 -3.45 13.51 8.35
N ILE A 66 -3.92 12.26 8.21
CA ILE A 66 -4.75 11.55 9.20
C ILE A 66 -4.07 11.47 10.57
N ILE A 67 -2.73 11.40 10.66
CA ILE A 67 -2.03 11.37 11.95
C ILE A 67 -2.20 12.70 12.69
N PHE A 68 -2.08 13.81 11.98
CA PHE A 68 -1.94 15.15 12.57
C PHE A 68 -3.25 15.94 12.64
N ARG A 69 -4.29 15.52 11.93
CA ARG A 69 -5.60 16.19 11.99
C ARG A 69 -6.32 15.97 13.32
N ASP A 70 -7.20 16.90 13.65
CA ASP A 70 -8.15 16.74 14.74
C ASP A 70 -9.08 15.54 14.47
N GLY A 71 -9.30 14.73 15.50
CA GLY A 71 -10.04 13.47 15.41
C GLY A 71 -9.26 12.29 14.81
N GLY A 72 -8.05 12.51 14.29
CA GLY A 72 -7.23 11.44 13.72
C GLY A 72 -7.97 10.63 12.64
N PRO A 73 -8.18 9.30 12.83
CA PRO A 73 -8.86 8.44 11.86
C PRO A 73 -10.38 8.63 11.80
N THR A 74 -10.99 9.42 12.69
CA THR A 74 -12.45 9.58 12.74
C THR A 74 -13.02 10.05 11.39
N GLY A 75 -14.04 9.33 10.90
CA GLY A 75 -14.70 9.59 9.61
C GLY A 75 -13.83 9.36 8.37
N CYS A 76 -12.65 8.76 8.51
CA CYS A 76 -11.71 8.55 7.41
C CYS A 76 -11.85 7.15 6.75
N TRP A 77 -12.99 6.48 6.88
CA TRP A 77 -13.16 5.09 6.39
C TRP A 77 -12.75 4.91 4.93
N ILE A 78 -12.99 5.89 4.06
CA ILE A 78 -12.65 5.79 2.62
C ILE A 78 -11.16 5.48 2.45
N TRP A 79 -10.29 6.15 3.20
CA TRP A 79 -8.85 5.93 3.08
C TRP A 79 -8.45 4.51 3.52
N TYR A 80 -8.99 4.04 4.65
CA TYR A 80 -8.69 2.70 5.18
C TYR A 80 -9.26 1.59 4.29
N VAL A 81 -10.50 1.74 3.83
CA VAL A 81 -11.17 0.77 2.94
C VAL A 81 -10.51 0.74 1.57
N THR A 82 -10.14 1.89 1.00
CA THR A 82 -9.34 1.94 -0.23
C THR A 82 -8.03 1.19 -0.05
N LEU A 83 -7.29 1.41 1.05
CA LEU A 83 -6.06 0.69 1.32
C LEU A 83 -6.25 -0.82 1.39
N ALA A 84 -7.23 -1.29 2.16
CA ALA A 84 -7.49 -2.72 2.29
C ALA A 84 -7.97 -3.35 0.97
N THR A 85 -8.77 -2.63 0.20
CA THR A 85 -9.26 -3.15 -1.09
C THR A 85 -8.11 -3.22 -2.09
N THR A 86 -7.28 -2.17 -2.18
CA THR A 86 -6.07 -2.16 -3.01
C THR A 86 -5.13 -3.28 -2.62
N SER A 87 -4.90 -3.51 -1.32
CA SER A 87 -4.00 -4.58 -0.86
C SER A 87 -4.53 -5.98 -1.18
N ILE A 88 -5.83 -6.23 -1.02
CA ILE A 88 -6.46 -7.51 -1.35
C ILE A 88 -6.35 -7.80 -2.84
N LEU A 89 -6.65 -6.80 -3.69
CA LEU A 89 -6.54 -6.92 -5.14
C LEU A 89 -5.10 -7.14 -5.57
N GLN A 90 -4.15 -6.40 -4.98
CA GLN A 90 -2.72 -6.56 -5.26
C GLN A 90 -2.22 -7.94 -4.84
N LEU A 91 -2.53 -8.41 -3.62
CA LEU A 91 -2.18 -9.75 -3.16
C LEU A 91 -2.73 -10.83 -4.09
N SER A 92 -3.98 -10.67 -4.53
CA SER A 92 -4.63 -11.59 -5.48
C SER A 92 -3.88 -11.63 -6.81
N TYR A 93 -3.48 -10.48 -7.35
CA TYR A 93 -2.73 -10.38 -8.59
C TYR A 93 -1.32 -10.98 -8.44
N GLU A 94 -0.54 -10.52 -7.46
CA GLU A 94 0.83 -10.97 -7.20
C GLU A 94 0.90 -12.49 -6.99
N SER A 95 -0.03 -13.03 -6.21
CA SER A 95 -0.12 -14.48 -5.99
C SER A 95 -0.43 -15.22 -7.28
N SER A 96 -1.41 -14.74 -8.05
CA SER A 96 -1.81 -15.37 -9.31
C SER A 96 -0.68 -15.35 -10.34
N PHE A 97 0.07 -14.24 -10.41
CA PHE A 97 1.24 -14.08 -11.27
C PHE A 97 2.38 -15.01 -10.81
N TYR A 98 2.73 -15.00 -9.52
CA TYR A 98 3.82 -15.81 -8.95
C TYR A 98 3.60 -17.31 -9.16
N PHE A 99 2.37 -17.78 -8.95
CA PHE A 99 2.00 -19.18 -9.18
C PHE A 99 1.70 -19.50 -10.65
N LYS A 100 2.02 -18.59 -11.58
CA LYS A 100 1.88 -18.77 -13.04
C LYS A 100 0.45 -19.15 -13.48
N LYS A 101 -0.56 -18.59 -12.81
CA LYS A 101 -1.98 -18.78 -13.16
C LYS A 101 -2.45 -17.80 -14.25
N ILE A 102 -1.78 -16.65 -14.35
CA ILE A 102 -2.05 -15.57 -15.31
C ILE A 102 -0.74 -15.06 -15.92
N ASP A 103 -0.82 -14.33 -17.03
CA ASP A 103 0.27 -13.55 -17.62
C ASP A 103 1.59 -14.32 -17.84
N THR A 104 1.52 -15.61 -18.16
CA THR A 104 2.69 -16.51 -18.17
C THR A 104 3.70 -16.25 -19.28
N ALA A 105 3.35 -15.45 -20.30
CA ALA A 105 4.15 -15.22 -21.51
C ALA A 105 4.64 -13.77 -21.69
N ILE A 106 4.49 -12.90 -20.69
CA ILE A 106 4.80 -11.45 -20.85
C ILE A 106 6.24 -11.06 -20.46
N GLY A 107 7.04 -11.98 -19.92
CA GLY A 107 8.45 -11.74 -19.56
C GLY A 107 8.69 -10.94 -18.26
N ALA A 108 7.63 -10.37 -17.67
CA ALA A 108 7.68 -9.74 -16.35
C ALA A 108 7.98 -10.76 -15.24
N LYS A 109 8.42 -10.27 -14.10
CA LYS A 109 8.87 -11.10 -12.96
C LYS A 109 8.31 -10.55 -11.66
N ASN A 110 7.97 -11.45 -10.74
CA ASN A 110 7.84 -11.14 -9.33
C ASN A 110 8.55 -12.23 -8.50
N LYS A 111 8.91 -11.88 -7.26
CA LYS A 111 9.56 -12.75 -6.29
C LYS A 111 8.54 -13.20 -5.25
N LEU A 112 8.85 -14.29 -4.55
CA LEU A 112 8.06 -14.72 -3.39
C LEU A 112 7.94 -13.61 -2.33
N LEU A 113 9.01 -12.81 -2.17
CA LEU A 113 9.02 -11.69 -1.25
C LEU A 113 7.92 -10.67 -1.57
N ASP A 114 7.61 -10.42 -2.85
CA ASP A 114 6.57 -9.46 -3.25
C ASP A 114 5.20 -9.95 -2.78
N VAL A 115 4.92 -11.25 -2.95
CA VAL A 115 3.69 -11.89 -2.46
C VAL A 115 3.59 -11.81 -0.92
N ILE A 116 4.69 -12.09 -0.22
CA ILE A 116 4.73 -12.02 1.26
C ILE A 116 4.47 -10.59 1.74
N VAL A 117 5.12 -9.60 1.12
CA VAL A 117 4.92 -8.18 1.47
C VAL A 117 3.47 -7.75 1.22
N SER A 118 2.87 -8.15 0.10
CA SER A 118 1.44 -7.88 -0.16
C SER A 118 0.51 -8.55 0.86
N ALA A 119 0.85 -9.76 1.33
CA ALA A 119 0.09 -10.46 2.35
C ALA A 119 0.16 -9.75 3.70
N ILE A 120 1.37 -9.36 4.13
CA ILE A 120 1.58 -8.57 5.36
C ILE A 120 0.80 -7.25 5.29
N PHE A 121 0.89 -6.54 4.17
CA PHE A 121 0.19 -5.27 3.99
C PHE A 121 -1.34 -5.44 4.08
N THR A 122 -1.87 -6.53 3.50
CA THR A 122 -3.29 -6.87 3.58
C THR A 122 -3.74 -7.21 5.00
N ILE A 123 -2.95 -7.98 5.75
CA ILE A 123 -3.26 -8.29 7.15
C ILE A 123 -3.30 -7.00 7.96
N ILE A 124 -2.28 -6.15 7.81
CA ILE A 124 -2.19 -4.87 8.52
C ILE A 124 -3.39 -3.97 8.20
N SER A 125 -3.79 -3.84 6.94
CA SER A 125 -4.93 -3.01 6.56
C SER A 125 -6.24 -3.52 7.14
N VAL A 126 -6.45 -4.84 7.18
CA VAL A 126 -7.63 -5.45 7.82
C VAL A 126 -7.61 -5.23 9.33
N VAL A 127 -6.47 -5.40 9.98
CA VAL A 127 -6.31 -5.14 11.43
C VAL A 127 -6.66 -3.69 11.77
N LEU A 128 -6.23 -2.73 10.95
CA LEU A 128 -6.57 -1.32 11.14
C LEU A 128 -8.08 -1.06 10.98
N ILE A 129 -8.73 -1.63 9.97
CA ILE A 129 -10.19 -1.49 9.78
C ILE A 129 -10.95 -2.04 10.98
N LEU A 130 -10.61 -3.25 11.44
CA LEU A 130 -11.31 -3.89 12.55
C LEU A 130 -11.07 -3.12 13.86
N GLY A 131 -9.82 -2.75 14.12
CA GLY A 131 -9.41 -2.10 15.37
C GLY A 131 -9.80 -0.62 15.51
N LEU A 132 -10.07 0.06 14.40
CA LEU A 132 -10.50 1.46 14.37
C LEU A 132 -11.97 1.61 13.92
N SER A 133 -12.71 0.51 13.82
CA SER A 133 -14.07 0.48 13.26
C SER A 133 -15.04 1.45 13.95
N ASP A 134 -14.97 1.58 15.27
CA ASP A 134 -15.78 2.50 16.07
C ASP A 134 -15.49 3.99 15.79
N LYS A 135 -14.39 4.29 15.10
CA LYS A 135 -13.99 5.67 14.76
C LYS A 135 -14.10 5.98 13.27
N ILE A 136 -13.59 5.10 12.41
CA ILE A 136 -13.46 5.42 10.98
C ILE A 136 -14.80 5.59 10.27
N TYR A 137 -15.85 4.91 10.76
CA TYR A 137 -17.20 4.91 10.17
C TYR A 137 -18.16 5.97 10.76
N LEU A 138 -17.69 6.81 11.69
CA LEU A 138 -18.47 7.91 12.25
C LEU A 138 -18.65 9.08 11.28
#